data_AF-A0A6M3L9Q4-F1
#
_entry.id   AF-A0A6M3L9Q4-F1
#
_cell.length_a   1.000
_cell.length_b   1.000
_cell.length_c   1.000
_cell.angle_alpha   90.00
_cell.angle_beta   90.00
_cell.angle_gamma   90.00
#
_symmetry.space_group_name_H-M   'P 1'
#
loop_
_entity.id
_entity.type
_entity.pdbx_description
1 polymer ?
#
loop_
_entity_poly.entity_id
_entity_poly.type
_entity_poly.pdbx_seq_one_letter_code
_entity_poly.pdbx_strand_id
1 'polypeptide(L)'
;MILKHIINAHEREKFIGVNNTLFSMVTPVANIFPDPRKHEIFHPNSKRIVVILEEYLKYEGNGRIASVITAVIRVVVSKLEHSPNWRDRILWWGEKLREGEWKNRSLNHPEHNWNEPKPYGGR
;
A
#
# COMPACT_ATOMS: atom_id res chain seq x y z
N MET A 1 13.41 18.70 -6.68
CA MET A 1 14.79 18.19 -6.82
C MET A 1 14.85 16.84 -6.11
N ILE A 2 14.44 15.76 -6.78
CA ILE A 2 13.98 14.52 -6.12
C ILE A 2 14.87 13.36 -6.59
N LEU A 3 15.32 12.52 -5.64
CA LEU A 3 16.12 11.29 -5.83
C LEU A 3 17.61 11.40 -6.25
N LYS A 4 18.27 12.57 -6.17
CA LYS A 4 19.72 12.63 -6.44
C LYS A 4 20.62 12.15 -5.29
N HIS A 5 20.11 12.01 -4.06
CA HIS A 5 20.99 11.89 -2.89
C HIS A 5 21.21 10.49 -2.27
N ILE A 6 20.52 9.43 -2.71
CA ILE A 6 20.60 8.14 -2.00
C ILE A 6 21.06 6.97 -2.89
N ILE A 7 21.07 7.12 -4.22
CA ILE A 7 21.31 5.98 -5.12
C ILE A 7 22.33 6.40 -6.17
N ASN A 8 23.49 5.73 -6.19
CA ASN A 8 24.48 5.89 -7.26
C ASN A 8 23.81 5.61 -8.62
N ALA A 9 24.19 6.34 -9.67
CA ALA A 9 23.51 6.27 -10.97
C ALA A 9 23.34 4.84 -11.52
N HIS A 10 24.27 3.93 -11.21
CA HIS A 10 24.23 2.53 -11.59
C HIS A 10 23.14 1.70 -10.86
N GLU A 11 22.86 2.02 -9.60
CA GLU A 11 21.80 1.35 -8.84
C GLU A 11 20.41 1.87 -9.23
N ARG A 12 20.33 3.13 -9.69
CA ARG A 12 19.07 3.75 -10.12
C ARG A 12 18.39 2.96 -11.24
N GLU A 13 19.15 2.48 -12.22
CA GLU A 13 18.63 1.66 -13.32
C GLU A 13 18.10 0.31 -12.81
N LYS A 14 18.80 -0.31 -11.86
CA LYS A 14 18.34 -1.53 -11.18
C LYS A 14 17.02 -1.31 -10.46
N PHE A 15 16.86 -0.20 -9.73
CA PHE A 15 15.61 0.14 -9.04
C PHE A 15 14.45 0.44 -9.99
N ILE A 16 14.70 1.12 -11.11
CA ILE A 16 13.68 1.39 -12.13
C ILE A 16 13.21 0.07 -12.77
N GLY A 17 14.12 -0.83 -13.10
CA GLY A 17 13.82 -2.16 -13.63
C GLY A 17 12.95 -2.98 -12.66
N VAL A 18 13.33 -3.03 -11.38
CA VAL A 18 12.58 -3.73 -10.32
C VAL A 18 11.14 -3.23 -10.24
N ASN A 19 10.93 -1.91 -10.23
CA ASN A 19 9.57 -1.36 -10.16
C ASN A 19 8.70 -1.82 -11.33
N ASN A 20 9.21 -1.73 -12.57
CA ASN A 20 8.45 -2.17 -13.75
C ASN A 20 8.12 -3.66 -13.71
N THR A 21 9.07 -4.51 -13.32
CA THR A 21 8.84 -5.95 -13.13
C THR A 21 7.77 -6.19 -12.06
N LEU A 22 7.84 -5.47 -10.94
CA LEU A 22 6.88 -5.58 -9.84
C LEU A 22 5.45 -5.24 -10.31
N PHE A 23 5.28 -4.17 -11.09
CA PHE A 23 4.00 -3.83 -11.70
C PHE A 23 3.46 -4.93 -12.62
N SER A 24 4.34 -5.52 -13.46
CA SER A 24 3.97 -6.56 -14.41
C SER A 24 3.59 -7.89 -13.76
N MET A 25 4.12 -8.18 -12.56
CA MET A 25 3.88 -9.44 -11.86
C MET A 25 2.78 -9.34 -10.80
N VAL A 26 2.77 -8.26 -10.01
CA VAL A 26 1.84 -8.10 -8.89
C VAL A 26 0.41 -7.88 -9.38
N THR A 27 0.23 -7.08 -10.43
CA THR A 27 -1.11 -6.73 -10.93
C THR A 27 -1.88 -7.95 -11.43
N PRO A 28 -1.32 -8.84 -12.27
CA PRO A 28 -2.02 -10.06 -12.70
C PRO A 28 -2.33 -11.01 -11.55
N VAL A 29 -1.37 -11.24 -10.64
CA VAL A 29 -1.58 -12.13 -9.48
C VAL A 29 -2.68 -11.59 -8.57
N ALA A 30 -2.70 -10.28 -8.34
CA ALA A 30 -3.73 -9.66 -7.50
C ALA A 30 -5.12 -9.66 -8.12
N ASN A 31 -5.23 -9.67 -9.45
CA ASN A 31 -6.53 -9.78 -10.14
C ASN A 31 -7.18 -11.17 -9.99
N ILE A 32 -6.44 -12.18 -9.53
CA ILE A 32 -7.01 -13.48 -9.15
C ILE A 32 -7.86 -13.36 -7.88
N PHE A 33 -7.52 -12.40 -7.01
CA PHE A 33 -8.24 -12.18 -5.75
C PHE A 33 -9.43 -11.24 -5.96
N PRO A 34 -10.58 -11.51 -5.31
CA PRO A 34 -11.78 -10.68 -5.46
C PRO A 34 -11.52 -9.25 -4.96
N ASP A 35 -12.21 -8.27 -5.57
CA ASP A 35 -12.21 -6.90 -5.06
C ASP A 35 -12.88 -6.86 -3.69
N PRO A 36 -12.18 -6.51 -2.61
CA PRO A 36 -12.73 -6.56 -1.26
C PRO A 36 -13.91 -5.59 -1.10
N ARG A 37 -14.03 -4.55 -1.91
CA ARG A 37 -15.18 -3.62 -1.88
C ARG A 37 -16.47 -4.20 -2.46
N LYS A 38 -16.36 -5.29 -3.23
CA LYS A 38 -17.48 -5.94 -3.93
C LYS A 38 -17.80 -7.33 -3.37
N HIS A 39 -17.02 -7.80 -2.40
CA HIS A 39 -17.16 -9.12 -1.81
C HIS A 39 -17.63 -9.02 -0.35
N GLU A 40 -18.20 -10.10 0.17
CA GLU A 40 -18.58 -10.18 1.57
C GLU A 40 -17.33 -10.34 2.44
N ILE A 41 -17.11 -9.39 3.35
CA ILE A 41 -15.99 -9.41 4.30
C ILE A 41 -16.54 -9.74 5.68
N PHE A 42 -16.00 -10.79 6.31
CA PHE A 42 -16.46 -11.24 7.62
C PHE A 42 -15.54 -10.73 8.73
N HIS A 43 -14.22 -10.76 8.53
CA HIS A 43 -13.26 -10.43 9.58
C HIS A 43 -13.20 -8.91 9.87
N PRO A 44 -13.26 -8.47 11.15
CA PRO A 44 -13.25 -7.05 11.50
C PRO A 44 -12.03 -6.28 10.98
N ASN A 45 -10.84 -6.87 11.04
CA ASN A 45 -9.61 -6.21 10.58
C ASN A 45 -9.56 -6.07 9.05
N SER A 46 -10.17 -6.99 8.31
CA SER A 46 -10.31 -6.86 6.85
C SER A 46 -11.19 -5.67 6.49
N LYS A 47 -12.32 -5.48 7.20
CA LYS A 47 -13.20 -4.31 7.01
C LYS A 47 -12.44 -3.00 7.27
N ARG A 48 -11.67 -2.94 8.36
CA ARG A 48 -10.84 -1.77 8.69
C ARG A 48 -9.81 -1.46 7.60
N ILE A 49 -9.14 -2.49 7.07
CA ILE A 49 -8.18 -2.32 5.97
C ILE A 49 -8.84 -1.76 4.72
N VAL A 50 -10.07 -2.20 4.39
CA VAL A 50 -10.82 -1.66 3.25
C VAL A 50 -11.19 -0.20 3.44
N VAL A 51 -11.63 0.19 4.64
CA VAL A 51 -11.90 1.61 4.94
C VAL A 51 -10.66 2.47 4.76
N ILE A 52 -9.50 1.99 5.22
CA ILE A 52 -8.21 2.68 5.03
C ILE A 52 -7.85 2.76 3.53
N LEU A 53 -8.10 1.70 2.76
CA LEU A 53 -7.89 1.72 1.31
C LEU A 53 -8.80 2.75 0.63
N GLU A 54 -10.07 2.82 0.99
CA GLU A 54 -11.00 3.82 0.45
C GLU A 54 -10.58 5.24 0.78
N GLU A 55 -10.09 5.47 2.00
CA GLU A 55 -9.52 6.76 2.39
C GLU A 55 -8.27 7.09 1.59
N TYR A 56 -7.32 6.14 1.48
CA TYR A 56 -6.12 6.27 0.67
C TYR A 56 -6.44 6.66 -0.79
N LEU A 57 -7.42 5.98 -1.42
CA LEU A 57 -7.80 6.21 -2.81
C LEU A 57 -8.45 7.58 -3.06
N LYS A 58 -8.95 8.28 -2.02
CA LYS A 58 -9.42 9.66 -2.17
C LYS A 58 -8.28 10.65 -2.39
N TYR A 59 -7.09 10.31 -1.89
CA TYR A 59 -5.93 11.19 -1.90
C TYR A 59 -4.93 10.83 -3.00
N GLU A 60 -4.88 9.57 -3.44
CA GLU A 60 -3.98 9.11 -4.49
C GLU A 60 -4.41 9.59 -5.90
N GLY A 61 -3.61 10.48 -6.50
CA GLY A 61 -3.78 10.95 -7.87
C GLY A 61 -3.06 10.08 -8.92
N ASN A 62 -2.13 9.22 -8.51
CA ASN A 62 -1.41 8.32 -9.41
C ASN A 62 -2.14 6.98 -9.54
N GLY A 63 -2.89 6.82 -10.64
CA GLY A 63 -3.64 5.59 -10.92
C GLY A 63 -2.78 4.32 -10.98
N ARG A 64 -1.50 4.42 -11.34
CA ARG A 64 -0.58 3.27 -11.38
C ARG A 64 -0.28 2.79 -9.96
N ILE A 65 0.05 3.71 -9.05
CA ILE A 65 0.31 3.40 -7.64
C ILE A 65 -0.97 2.89 -6.96
N ALA A 66 -2.11 3.57 -7.19
CA ALA A 66 -3.42 3.16 -6.69
C ALA A 66 -3.75 1.71 -7.05
N SER A 67 -3.44 1.30 -8.28
CA SER A 67 -3.67 -0.07 -8.75
C SER A 67 -2.82 -1.09 -8.00
N VAL A 68 -1.54 -0.81 -7.75
CA VAL A 68 -0.66 -1.71 -7.00
C VAL A 68 -1.05 -1.81 -5.54
N ILE A 69 -1.35 -0.69 -4.89
CA ILE A 69 -1.79 -0.71 -3.49
C ILE A 69 -3.09 -1.50 -3.36
N THR A 70 -4.06 -1.24 -4.24
CA THR A 70 -5.33 -2.01 -4.28
C THR A 70 -5.06 -3.51 -4.46
N ALA A 71 -4.15 -3.86 -5.37
CA ALA A 71 -3.73 -5.23 -5.63
C ALA A 71 -3.13 -5.90 -4.37
N VAL A 72 -2.22 -5.23 -3.67
CA VAL A 72 -1.63 -5.75 -2.43
C VAL A 72 -2.70 -5.93 -1.35
N ILE A 73 -3.59 -4.96 -1.18
CA ILE A 73 -4.67 -5.04 -0.19
C ILE A 73 -5.64 -6.19 -0.49
N ARG A 74 -5.97 -6.45 -1.75
CA ARG A 74 -6.78 -7.62 -2.15
C ARG A 74 -6.19 -8.93 -1.64
N VAL A 75 -4.88 -9.11 -1.82
CA VAL A 75 -4.15 -10.31 -1.35
C VAL A 75 -4.22 -10.40 0.18
N VAL A 76 -3.94 -9.31 0.88
CA VAL A 76 -3.95 -9.25 2.36
C VAL A 76 -5.33 -9.59 2.91
N VAL A 77 -6.38 -8.96 2.40
CA VAL A 77 -7.76 -9.21 2.83
C VAL A 77 -8.15 -10.66 2.57
N SER A 78 -7.86 -11.19 1.37
CA SER A 78 -8.15 -12.60 1.07
C SER A 78 -7.45 -13.56 2.04
N LYS A 79 -6.19 -13.29 2.39
CA LYS A 79 -5.46 -14.13 3.37
C LYS A 79 -5.99 -13.97 4.80
N LEU A 80 -6.41 -12.77 5.19
CA LEU A 80 -7.07 -12.55 6.48
C LEU A 80 -8.39 -13.33 6.57
N GLU A 81 -9.21 -13.34 5.53
CA GLU A 81 -10.49 -14.06 5.54
C GLU A 81 -10.30 -15.58 5.52
N HIS A 82 -9.41 -16.11 4.68
CA HIS A 82 -9.39 -17.54 4.34
C HIS A 82 -8.22 -18.34 4.91
N SER A 83 -7.26 -17.74 5.61
CA SER A 83 -6.04 -18.44 6.04
C SER A 83 -5.62 -18.07 7.47
N PRO A 84 -6.01 -18.86 8.50
CA PRO A 84 -5.66 -18.61 9.91
C PRO A 84 -4.16 -18.38 10.15
N ASN A 85 -3.30 -19.24 9.58
CA ASN A 85 -1.85 -19.09 9.72
C ASN A 85 -1.29 -17.76 9.19
N TRP A 86 -1.92 -17.22 8.14
CA TRP A 86 -1.53 -15.92 7.58
C TRP A 86 -2.15 -14.79 8.40
N ARG A 87 -3.39 -14.97 8.86
CA ARG A 87 -4.08 -14.03 9.72
C ARG A 87 -3.24 -13.72 10.95
N ASP A 88 -2.84 -14.74 11.71
CA ASP A 88 -2.09 -14.53 12.96
C ASP A 88 -0.77 -13.78 12.73
N ARG A 89 -0.07 -14.06 11.62
CA ARG A 89 1.17 -13.37 11.25
C ARG A 89 0.94 -11.91 10.87
N ILE A 90 -0.12 -11.63 10.11
CA ILE A 90 -0.49 -10.26 9.72
C ILE A 90 -0.94 -9.46 10.95
N LEU A 91 -1.69 -10.08 11.86
CA LEU A 91 -2.09 -9.45 13.13
C LEU A 91 -0.89 -9.16 14.01
N TRP A 92 0.01 -10.12 14.17
CA TRP A 92 1.26 -9.94 14.90
C TRP A 92 2.11 -8.79 14.31
N TRP A 93 2.20 -8.69 12.97
CA TRP A 93 2.82 -7.53 12.33
C TRP A 93 2.11 -6.23 12.73
N GLY A 94 0.78 -6.17 12.62
CA GLY A 94 0.01 -4.99 13.02
C GLY A 94 0.23 -4.59 14.48
N GLU A 95 0.31 -5.57 15.39
CA GLU A 95 0.63 -5.35 16.80
C GLU A 95 2.02 -4.74 16.97
N LYS A 96 3.03 -5.30 16.31
CA LYS A 96 4.41 -4.78 16.38
C LYS A 96 4.56 -3.38 15.79
N LEU A 97 3.85 -3.08 14.71
CA LEU A 97 3.83 -1.74 14.13
C LEU A 97 3.16 -0.71 15.05
N ARG A 98 2.17 -1.14 15.85
CA ARG A 98 1.52 -0.30 16.85
C ARG A 98 2.38 -0.09 18.10
N GLU A 99 3.12 -1.11 18.51
CA GLU A 99 4.01 -1.07 19.70
C GLU A 99 5.30 -0.29 19.46
N GLY A 100 5.77 -0.21 18.21
CA GLY A 100 7.00 0.48 17.85
C GLY A 100 6.82 1.99 17.62
N GLU A 101 7.94 2.73 17.70
CA GLU A 101 8.04 4.09 17.16
C GLU A 101 8.05 4.01 15.63
N TRP A 102 6.91 3.76 15.01
CA TRP A 102 6.74 4.07 13.59
C TRP A 102 7.04 5.56 13.45
N LYS A 103 8.24 5.89 12.96
CA LYS A 103 8.69 7.28 12.84
C LYS A 103 7.65 8.04 12.02
N ASN A 104 7.31 9.23 12.49
CA ASN A 104 6.43 10.11 11.74
C ASN A 104 6.91 10.22 10.29
N ARG A 105 5.95 10.32 9.38
CA ARG A 105 6.16 10.80 8.01
C ARG A 105 7.18 11.96 8.05
N SER A 106 8.22 11.94 7.21
CA SER A 106 9.22 13.03 7.10
C SER A 106 8.59 14.42 7.12
N LEU A 107 9.31 15.42 7.67
CA LEU A 107 8.77 16.78 7.74
C LEU A 107 8.39 17.30 6.32
N ASN A 108 7.12 17.71 6.15
CA ASN A 108 6.49 18.28 4.93
C ASN A 108 5.96 17.34 3.82
N HIS A 109 5.29 16.23 4.16
CA HIS A 109 4.59 15.41 3.14
C HIS A 109 3.56 16.25 2.35
N PRO A 110 3.31 16.03 1.03
CA PRO A 110 3.77 14.97 0.12
C PRO A 110 4.55 15.47 -1.12
N GLU A 111 5.34 14.60 -1.78
CA GLU A 111 6.24 15.05 -2.87
C GLU A 111 5.64 15.09 -4.29
N HIS A 112 4.53 14.40 -4.66
CA HIS A 112 3.70 14.63 -5.89
C HIS A 112 2.42 13.75 -5.87
N ASN A 113 1.32 14.19 -6.52
CA ASN A 113 0.06 13.45 -6.74
C ASN A 113 -0.67 12.89 -5.50
N TRP A 114 -0.46 13.49 -4.32
CA TRP A 114 -1.14 13.10 -3.08
C TRP A 114 -1.91 14.29 -2.50
N ASN A 115 -3.24 14.14 -2.41
CA ASN A 115 -4.19 15.23 -2.20
C ASN A 115 -4.93 15.14 -0.85
N GLU A 116 -4.21 14.90 0.25
CA GLU A 116 -4.82 14.88 1.59
C GLU A 116 -5.18 16.29 2.12
N PRO A 117 -6.06 16.45 3.13
CA PRO A 117 -6.35 17.75 3.72
C PRO A 117 -5.10 18.40 4.34
N LYS A 118 -5.06 19.74 4.39
CA LYS A 118 -4.01 20.49 5.12
C LYS A 118 -3.95 20.00 6.58
N PRO A 119 -2.76 19.87 7.19
CA PRO A 119 -1.47 20.45 6.77
C PRO A 119 -0.59 19.56 5.88
N TYR A 120 -1.04 18.37 5.47
CA TYR A 120 -0.17 17.34 4.90
C TYR A 120 -0.36 17.05 3.40
N GLY A 121 -1.33 17.66 2.72
CA GLY A 121 -1.53 17.46 1.27
C GLY A 121 -1.17 18.66 0.42
N GLY A 122 -0.79 18.38 -0.83
CA GLY A 122 -0.38 19.39 -1.81
C GLY A 122 -1.56 19.94 -2.61
N ARG A 123 -1.67 21.28 -2.68
CA ARG A 123 -2.09 22.01 -3.87
C ARG A 123 -1.00 23.01 -4.20
#